data_AF-A0AAJ6NYI2-F1
#
_entry.id   AF-A0AAJ6NYI2-F1
#
_cell.length_a   1.000
_cell.length_b   1.000
_cell.length_c   1.000
_cell.angle_alpha   90.00
_cell.angle_beta   90.00
_cell.angle_gamma   90.00
#
_symmetry.space_group_name_H-M   'P 1'
#
loop_
_entity.id
_entity.type
_entity.pdbx_description
1 polymer ?
#
loop_
_entity_poly.entity_id
_entity_poly.type
_entity_poly.pdbx_seq_one_letter_code
_entity_poly.pdbx_strand_id
1 'polypeptide(L)' 'MSFEQLKIGDYFRIPGITVECVYRKTSSSQCSLMTLLQFIRPGTQVIPLTSAEVSDYFAAKHNYLNSLK' A
#
# COMPACT_ATOMS: atom_id res chain seq x y z
N MET A 1 -9.28 1.64 -9.96
CA MET A 1 -8.41 2.44 -10.86
C MET A 1 -7.18 1.60 -11.20
N SER A 2 -6.44 1.91 -12.25
CA SER A 2 -5.22 1.16 -12.56
C SER A 2 -4.01 1.68 -11.77
N PHE A 3 -3.00 0.84 -11.59
CA PHE A 3 -1.76 1.23 -10.92
C PHE A 3 -1.06 2.43 -11.58
N GLU A 4 -1.10 2.53 -12.91
CA GLU A 4 -0.48 3.63 -13.67
C GLU A 4 -1.06 4.98 -13.28
N GLN A 5 -2.35 5.03 -12.95
CA GLN A 5 -3.08 6.25 -12.61
C GLN A 5 -2.73 6.80 -11.22
N LEU A 6 -2.10 6.00 -10.34
CA LEU A 6 -1.62 6.46 -9.04
C LEU A 6 -0.41 7.40 -9.20
N LYS A 7 -0.23 8.33 -8.27
CA LYS A 7 0.99 9.13 -8.16
C LYS A 7 2.07 8.34 -7.42
N ILE A 8 3.33 8.64 -7.71
CA ILE A 8 4.44 8.11 -6.90
C ILE A 8 4.27 8.61 -5.46
N GLY A 9 4.37 7.70 -4.50
CA GLY A 9 4.15 7.97 -3.09
C GLY A 9 2.74 7.61 -2.60
N ASP A 10 1.77 7.42 -3.51
CA ASP A 10 0.41 7.02 -3.12
C ASP A 10 0.40 5.62 -2.49
N TYR A 11 -0.46 5.47 -1.49
CA TYR A 11 -0.73 4.19 -0.86
C TYR A 11 -1.96 3.54 -1.48
N PHE A 12 -1.93 2.22 -1.63
CA PHE A 12 -3.01 1.47 -2.25
C PHE A 12 -3.04 0.04 -1.75
N ARG A 13 -4.14 -0.65 -2.03
CA ARG A 13 -4.29 -2.10 -1.89
C ARG A 13 -4.68 -2.75 -3.20
N ILE A 14 -4.38 -4.03 -3.33
CA ILE A 14 -4.79 -4.85 -4.48
C ILE A 14 -6.14 -5.51 -4.13
N PRO A 15 -7.19 -5.39 -4.96
CA PRO A 15 -8.45 -6.08 -4.74
C PRO A 15 -8.26 -7.59 -4.55
N GLY A 16 -8.97 -8.19 -3.59
CA GLY A 16 -8.87 -9.62 -3.30
C GLY A 16 -7.68 -10.03 -2.42
N ILE A 17 -6.78 -9.10 -2.08
CA ILE A 17 -5.75 -9.29 -1.06
C ILE A 17 -6.26 -8.79 0.31
N THR A 18 -5.68 -9.29 1.40
CA THR A 18 -6.01 -8.86 2.76
C THR A 18 -5.83 -7.36 2.93
N VAL A 19 -6.69 -6.75 3.76
CA VAL A 19 -6.69 -5.29 4.00
C VAL A 19 -5.43 -4.79 4.68
N GLU A 20 -4.67 -5.68 5.32
CA GLU A 20 -3.39 -5.38 5.97
C GLU A 20 -2.24 -5.21 4.97
N CYS A 21 -2.39 -5.68 3.73
CA CYS A 21 -1.39 -5.51 2.68
C CYS A 21 -1.50 -4.12 2.05
N VAL A 22 -0.87 -3.14 2.69
CA VAL A 22 -0.78 -1.77 2.21
C VAL A 22 0.51 -1.55 1.41
N TYR A 23 0.36 -1.26 0.13
CA TYR A 23 1.45 -0.99 -0.80
C TYR A 23 1.65 0.51 -0.97
N ARG A 24 2.87 0.92 -1.33
CA ARG A 24 3.21 2.29 -1.71
C ARG A 24 3.78 2.31 -3.12
N LYS A 25 3.29 3.18 -4.00
CA LYS A 25 3.85 3.32 -5.35
C LYS A 25 5.22 3.99 -5.29
N THR A 26 6.22 3.37 -5.93
CA THR A 26 7.60 3.89 -5.95
C THR A 26 8.03 4.34 -7.35
N SER A 27 7.47 3.75 -8.41
CA SER A 27 7.72 4.15 -9.80
C SER A 27 6.54 3.80 -10.71
N SER A 28 6.71 3.91 -12.03
CA SER A 28 5.70 3.51 -13.03
C SER A 28 5.45 2.01 -13.09
N SER A 29 6.35 1.17 -12.57
CA SER A 29 6.25 -0.31 -12.63
C SER A 29 6.57 -1.01 -11.31
N GLN A 30 6.85 -0.24 -10.24
CA GLN A 30 7.23 -0.80 -8.94
C GLN A 30 6.43 -0.18 -7.79
N CYS A 31 6.23 -0.99 -6.77
CA CYS A 31 5.66 -0.60 -5.49
C CYS A 31 6.43 -1.27 -4.36
N SER A 32 6.25 -0.80 -3.13
CA SER A 32 6.80 -1.44 -1.94
C SER A 32 5.68 -1.91 -1.02
N LEU A 33 5.84 -3.12 -0.49
CA LEU A 33 5.07 -3.62 0.65
C LEU A 33 6.02 -3.67 1.86
N MET A 34 5.77 -2.82 2.86
CA MET A 34 6.73 -2.57 3.95
C MET A 34 8.10 -2.16 3.39
N THR A 35 9.13 -3.00 3.57
CA THR A 35 10.51 -2.75 3.11
C THR A 35 10.82 -3.43 1.78
N LEU A 36 9.94 -4.30 1.28
CA LEU A 36 10.19 -5.10 0.08
C LEU A 36 9.68 -4.39 -1.17
N LEU A 37 10.58 -4.08 -2.10
CA LEU A 37 10.26 -3.58 -3.42
C LEU A 37 9.77 -4.72 -4.33
N GLN A 38 8.69 -4.47 -5.06
CA GLN A 38 8.02 -5.45 -5.92
C GLN A 38 7.66 -4.82 -7.26
N PHE A 39 7.79 -5.61 -8.33
CA PHE A 39 7.23 -5.25 -9.63
C PHE A 39 5.71 -5.47 -9.61
N ILE A 40 4.99 -4.60 -10.32
CA ILE A 40 3.55 -4.75 -10.52
C ILE A 40 3.26 -4.84 -12.01
N ARG A 41 2.30 -5.71 -12.37
CA ARG A 41 1.93 -5.90 -13.76
C ARG A 41 1.21 -4.64 -14.27
N PRO A 42 1.47 -4.19 -15.52
CA PRO A 42 0.66 -3.16 -16.14
C PRO A 42 -0.83 -3.52 -16.14
N GLY A 43 -1.70 -2.53 -15.97
CA GLY A 43 -3.15 -2.69 -15.90
C GLY A 43 -3.67 -3.29 -14.61
N THR A 44 -2.80 -3.59 -13.62
CA THR A 44 -3.23 -4.09 -12.31
C THR A 44 -4.22 -3.12 -11.69
N GLN A 45 -5.41 -3.62 -11.34
CA GLN A 45 -6.40 -2.84 -10.64
C GLN A 45 -5.97 -2.65 -9.19
N VAL A 46 -6.13 -1.42 -8.71
CA VAL A 46 -5.77 -1.00 -7.36
C VAL A 46 -6.89 -0.17 -6.76
N ILE A 47 -6.92 -0.17 -5.44
CA ILE A 47 -7.80 0.65 -4.62
C ILE A 47 -6.90 1.64 -3.89
N PRO A 48 -6.94 2.94 -4.23
CA PRO A 48 -6.16 3.96 -3.54
C PRO A 48 -6.66 4.07 -2.10
N LEU A 49 -5.75 4.33 -1.16
CA LEU A 49 -6.11 4.62 0.21
C LEU A 49 -6.23 6.13 0.42
N THR A 50 -7.24 6.51 1.19
CA THR A 50 -7.40 7.85 1.71
C THR A 50 -6.38 8.15 2.79
N SER A 51 -6.16 9.44 3.10
CA SER A 51 -5.26 9.84 4.19
C SER A 51 -5.68 9.26 5.55
N ALA A 52 -6.98 9.09 5.79
CA ALA A 52 -7.51 8.46 7.00
C ALA A 52 -7.11 6.98 7.08
N GLU A 53 -7.35 6.21 6.01
CA GLU A 53 -6.96 4.78 5.96
C GLU A 53 -5.45 4.58 6.11
N VAL A 54 -4.64 5.48 5.52
CA VAL A 54 -3.19 5.47 5.70
C VAL A 54 -2.79 5.74 7.16
N SER A 55 -3.42 6.72 7.79
CA SER A 55 -3.21 7.03 9.21
C SER A 55 -3.55 5.84 10.10
N ASP A 56 -4.71 5.22 9.88
CA ASP A 56 -5.18 4.06 10.65
C ASP A 56 -4.24 2.87 10.50
N TYR A 57 -3.73 2.62 9.28
CA TYR A 57 -2.73 1.58 9.04
C TYR A 57 -1.45 1.80 9.86
N PHE A 58 -0.91 3.02 9.87
CA PHE A 58 0.30 3.31 10.65
C PHE A 58 0.05 3.27 12.16
N ALA A 59 -1.13 3.71 12.63
CA ALA A 59 -1.52 3.60 14.03
C ALA A 59 -1.63 2.13 14.47
N ALA A 60 -2.29 1.29 13.67
CA ALA A 60 -2.41 -0.15 13.93
C ALA A 60 -1.03 -0.82 13.98
N LYS A 61 -0.16 -0.50 13.02
CA LYS A 61 1.22 -1.00 12.99
C LYS A 61 2.02 -0.57 14.23
N HIS A 62 1.88 0.69 14.65
CA HIS A 62 2.54 1.21 15.84
C HIS A 62 2.06 0.51 17.12
N ASN A 63 0.74 0.34 17.26
CA ASN A 63 0.12 -0.34 18.40
C ASN A 63 0.56 -1.81 18.49
N TYR A 64 0.57 -2.52 17.36
CA TYR A 64 1.07 -3.89 17.29
C TYR A 64 2.53 -3.98 17.77
N LEU A 65 3.42 -3.13 17.25
CA LEU A 65 4.82 -3.11 17.67
C LEU A 65 5.00 -2.80 19.16
N ASN A 66 4.14 -1.97 19.75
CA ASN A 66 4.18 -1.70 21.19
C ASN A 66 3.64 -2.86 22.04
N SER A 67 2.68 -3.64 21.54
CA SER A 67 2.17 -4.84 22.23
C SER A 67 3.18 -6.00 22.30
N LEU A 68 4.23 -5.96 21.47
CA LEU A 68 5.31 -6.94 21.46
C LEU A 68 6.45 -6.61 22.44
N LYS A 69 6.39 -5.46 23.12
CA LYS A 69 7.35 -5.06 24.15
C LYS A 69 6.90 -5.55 25.52
#